data_AF-A0A1Z8S834-F1
#
_entry.id   AF-A0A1Z8S834-F1
#
_cell.length_a   1.000
_cell.length_b   1.000
_cell.length_c   1.000
_cell.angle_alpha   90.00
_cell.angle_beta   90.00
_cell.angle_gamma   90.00
#
_symmetry.space_group_name_H-M   'P 1'
#
loop_
_entity.id
_entity.type
_entity.pdbx_description
1 polymer ?
#
loop_
_entity_poly.entity_id
_entity_poly.type
_entity_poly.pdbx_seq_one_letter_code
_entity_poly.pdbx_strand_id
1 'polypeptide(L)'
;MEEMFDYAGVKYNKCTLDHAQKSSETFWYHIQPEWIDLSFFYENVFHYIDEEYLRAIRMEDNVKILLWFPSEGFHLNMPRFIEDIMYSLADKGIPEEKLYIVFGDLRIEENFKTYLQKKKIDSKIKTFGLNIFELNYWIETNRMYFSKNRMTEINPNAELVHQSEVNFEEHRTKRFVCRNANPRPHRIFVASQLYKKGYDQLGYISFLNRYYTPGIPHNINDFTKDETILETAHEDMKEFLKKTPIVLDENAETIGTDLNQRRMQKEHYLNSYFSIINETVCDSFPGDPLFITEKIYQPMLQLHPFVVFGSRGTLEYLQDTGYRTFDKFMLIDEKYDRASNSADRMDQAMECVRRLCAFDLEILHKEYIKIFDNLVYNQQHFLKLNREEYLEKFVKWLKQ
;
A
#
# COMPACT_ATOMS: atom_id res chain seq x y z
N MET A 1 10.48 -12.00 -7.20
CA MET A 1 9.63 -13.18 -6.86
C MET A 1 10.40 -14.25 -6.10
N GLU A 2 11.50 -14.78 -6.65
CA GLU A 2 12.31 -15.88 -6.08
C GLU A 2 12.69 -15.68 -4.61
N GLU A 3 13.28 -14.52 -4.30
CA GLU A 3 13.63 -14.16 -2.93
C GLU A 3 12.43 -14.20 -1.98
N MET A 4 11.24 -13.79 -2.44
CA MET A 4 10.03 -13.85 -1.63
C MET A 4 9.58 -15.29 -1.38
N PHE A 5 9.72 -16.14 -2.39
CA PHE A 5 9.41 -17.57 -2.26
C PHE A 5 10.34 -18.24 -1.27
N ASP A 6 11.65 -17.95 -1.33
CA ASP A 6 12.62 -18.46 -0.37
C ASP A 6 12.27 -18.02 1.06
N TYR A 7 11.91 -16.76 1.25
CA TYR A 7 11.50 -16.24 2.57
C TYR A 7 10.18 -16.86 3.06
N ALA A 8 9.24 -17.12 2.15
CA ALA A 8 7.96 -17.75 2.44
C ALA A 8 8.02 -19.29 2.46
N GLY A 9 9.19 -19.91 2.27
CA GLY A 9 9.32 -21.37 2.22
C GLY A 9 8.62 -22.03 1.03
N VAL A 10 8.28 -21.26 -0.01
CA VAL A 10 7.65 -21.77 -1.23
C VAL A 10 8.72 -22.44 -2.10
N LYS A 11 8.60 -23.75 -2.29
CA LYS A 11 9.51 -24.51 -3.17
C LYS A 11 9.17 -24.23 -4.64
N TYR A 12 10.20 -23.93 -5.43
CA TYR A 12 10.11 -23.78 -6.88
C TYR A 12 11.33 -24.43 -7.54
N ASN A 13 11.17 -24.87 -8.79
CA ASN A 13 12.25 -25.44 -9.59
C ASN A 13 12.43 -24.60 -10.85
N LYS A 14 13.67 -24.22 -11.18
CA LYS A 14 14.02 -23.69 -12.50
C LYS A 14 14.28 -24.86 -13.43
N CYS A 15 13.71 -24.84 -14.62
CA CYS A 15 13.90 -25.88 -15.63
C CYS A 15 14.23 -25.26 -16.98
N THR A 16 14.79 -26.08 -17.86
CA THR A 16 14.97 -25.72 -19.27
C THR A 16 13.66 -25.86 -20.02
N LEU A 17 13.55 -25.19 -21.17
CA LEU A 17 12.40 -25.34 -22.05
C LEU A 17 12.20 -26.80 -22.51
N ASP A 18 13.29 -27.48 -22.86
CA ASP A 18 13.27 -28.90 -23.28
C ASP A 18 12.65 -29.82 -22.21
N HIS A 19 12.92 -29.54 -20.92
CA HIS A 19 12.29 -30.27 -19.83
C HIS A 19 10.79 -29.98 -19.74
N ALA A 20 10.40 -28.71 -19.86
CA ALA A 20 8.99 -28.31 -19.78
C ALA A 20 8.13 -28.97 -20.86
N GLN A 21 8.65 -29.08 -22.09
CA GLN A 21 7.94 -29.71 -23.22
C GLN A 21 7.81 -31.24 -23.11
N LYS A 22 8.62 -31.89 -22.27
CA LYS A 22 8.59 -33.34 -22.04
C LYS A 22 7.86 -33.75 -20.77
N SER A 23 7.39 -32.78 -20.00
CA SER A 23 6.77 -33.01 -18.69
C SER A 23 5.26 -32.80 -18.74
N SER A 24 4.52 -33.50 -17.87
CA SER A 24 3.09 -33.29 -17.66
C SER A 24 2.79 -32.22 -16.59
N GLU A 25 3.82 -31.66 -15.95
CA GLU A 25 3.68 -30.60 -14.95
C GLU A 25 3.40 -29.25 -15.61
N THR A 26 2.82 -28.31 -14.85
CA THR A 26 2.61 -26.93 -15.31
C THR A 26 3.85 -26.08 -15.04
N PHE A 27 4.27 -25.32 -16.05
CA PHE A 27 5.42 -24.42 -16.01
C PHE A 27 4.99 -22.97 -16.20
N TRP A 28 5.70 -22.07 -15.53
CA TRP A 28 5.40 -20.64 -15.51
C TRP A 28 6.55 -19.85 -16.12
N TYR A 29 6.30 -19.25 -17.27
CA TYR A 29 7.13 -18.17 -17.79
C TYR A 29 6.83 -16.91 -16.98
N HIS A 30 7.72 -16.61 -16.04
CA HIS A 30 7.56 -15.50 -15.11
C HIS A 30 8.00 -14.18 -15.73
N ILE A 31 7.14 -13.17 -15.65
CA ILE A 31 7.43 -11.79 -16.06
C ILE A 31 7.15 -10.87 -14.88
N GLN A 32 8.14 -10.08 -14.45
CA GLN A 32 8.01 -9.12 -13.36
C GLN A 32 8.39 -7.72 -13.85
N PRO A 33 7.41 -6.86 -14.15
CA PRO A 33 7.67 -5.45 -14.41
C PRO A 33 8.13 -4.75 -13.12
N GLU A 34 9.26 -4.04 -13.15
CA GLU A 34 9.70 -3.22 -12.02
C GLU A 34 9.11 -1.80 -12.04
N TRP A 35 8.89 -1.27 -13.25
CA TRP A 35 8.20 -0.02 -13.50
C TRP A 35 7.55 -0.08 -14.88
N ILE A 36 6.43 0.63 -15.06
CA ILE A 36 5.70 0.67 -16.33
C ILE A 36 5.61 2.10 -16.82
N ASP A 37 6.18 2.35 -18.00
CA ASP A 37 5.68 3.38 -18.89
C ASP A 37 4.59 2.76 -19.78
N LEU A 38 3.33 3.14 -19.56
CA LEU A 38 2.20 2.65 -20.36
C LEU A 38 2.30 3.07 -21.83
N SER A 39 3.17 4.02 -22.18
CA SER A 39 3.53 4.33 -23.57
C SER A 39 4.16 3.14 -24.30
N PHE A 40 4.85 2.28 -23.55
CA PHE A 40 5.72 1.23 -24.06
C PHE A 40 5.43 -0.14 -23.46
N PHE A 41 4.29 -0.33 -22.79
CA PHE A 41 4.01 -1.59 -22.10
C PHE A 41 4.12 -2.81 -23.03
N TYR A 42 3.60 -2.70 -24.26
CA TYR A 42 3.76 -3.70 -25.33
C TYR A 42 5.23 -3.96 -25.68
N GLU A 43 6.01 -2.90 -25.93
CA GLU A 43 7.42 -3.01 -26.34
C GLU A 43 8.33 -3.52 -25.21
N ASN A 44 7.88 -3.45 -23.96
CA ASN A 44 8.71 -3.75 -22.80
C ASN A 44 8.50 -5.14 -22.18
N VAL A 45 7.30 -5.72 -22.27
CA VAL A 45 6.97 -6.92 -21.45
C VAL A 45 6.88 -8.18 -22.31
N PHE A 46 6.04 -8.19 -23.34
CA PHE A 46 5.83 -9.37 -24.19
C PHE A 46 6.75 -9.42 -25.41
N HIS A 47 7.32 -8.27 -25.81
CA HIS A 47 8.21 -8.18 -26.98
C HIS A 47 9.54 -8.92 -26.77
N TYR A 48 10.06 -8.95 -25.54
CA TYR A 48 11.36 -9.56 -25.21
C TYR A 48 11.30 -11.05 -24.87
N ILE A 49 10.15 -11.70 -25.09
CA ILE A 49 10.05 -13.16 -24.94
C ILE A 49 10.75 -13.80 -26.14
N ASP A 50 11.81 -14.59 -25.92
CA ASP A 50 12.50 -15.26 -27.02
C ASP A 50 11.54 -16.18 -27.80
N GLU A 51 11.74 -16.26 -29.11
CA GLU A 51 10.84 -16.97 -30.03
C GLU A 51 10.61 -18.45 -29.67
N GLU A 52 11.61 -19.13 -29.08
CA GLU A 52 11.44 -20.51 -28.64
C GLU A 52 10.44 -20.65 -27.46
N TYR A 53 10.53 -19.77 -26.46
CA TYR A 53 9.59 -19.74 -25.34
C TYR A 53 8.22 -19.26 -25.79
N LEU A 54 8.17 -18.27 -26.69
CA LEU A 54 6.91 -17.78 -27.23
C LEU A 54 6.17 -18.88 -28.00
N ARG A 55 6.87 -19.70 -28.80
CA ARG A 55 6.30 -20.88 -29.45
C ARG A 55 5.77 -21.88 -28.43
N ALA A 56 6.52 -22.16 -27.36
CA ALA A 56 6.07 -23.10 -26.34
C ALA A 56 4.84 -22.59 -25.58
N ILE A 57 4.82 -21.30 -25.18
CA ILE A 57 3.65 -20.66 -24.57
C ILE A 57 2.42 -20.78 -25.48
N ARG A 58 2.57 -20.61 -26.80
CA ARG A 58 1.46 -20.76 -27.76
C ARG A 58 0.97 -22.21 -27.82
N MET A 59 1.90 -23.15 -28.02
CA MET A 59 1.58 -24.51 -28.47
C MET A 59 1.40 -25.53 -27.34
N GLU A 60 2.09 -25.36 -26.21
CA GLU A 60 2.14 -26.34 -25.13
C GLU A 60 1.14 -25.95 -24.02
N ASP A 61 0.14 -26.79 -23.74
CA ASP A 61 -0.92 -26.49 -22.77
C ASP A 61 -0.39 -26.29 -21.34
N ASN A 62 0.74 -26.91 -21.03
CA ASN A 62 1.35 -26.89 -19.71
C ASN A 62 2.30 -25.71 -19.50
N VAL A 63 2.59 -24.89 -20.52
CA VAL A 63 3.43 -23.68 -20.40
C VAL A 63 2.55 -22.44 -20.36
N LYS A 64 2.55 -21.73 -19.22
CA LYS A 64 1.71 -20.56 -18.93
C LYS A 64 2.57 -19.33 -18.64
N ILE A 65 1.97 -18.14 -18.71
CA ILE A 65 2.62 -16.89 -18.30
C ILE A 65 2.12 -16.48 -16.91
N LEU A 66 3.06 -16.17 -16.03
CA LEU A 66 2.78 -15.50 -14.76
C LEU A 66 3.29 -14.06 -14.83
N LEU A 67 2.38 -13.10 -14.99
CA LEU A 67 2.67 -11.68 -14.88
C LEU A 67 2.61 -11.29 -13.40
N TRP A 68 3.77 -11.18 -12.77
CA TRP A 68 3.95 -10.85 -11.36
C TRP A 68 4.08 -9.35 -11.18
N PHE A 69 2.97 -8.69 -10.82
CA PHE A 69 2.94 -7.24 -10.60
C PHE A 69 2.19 -6.81 -9.34
N PRO A 70 2.40 -7.45 -8.17
CA PRO A 70 1.63 -7.15 -6.96
C PRO A 70 2.06 -5.86 -6.25
N SER A 71 3.16 -5.23 -6.67
CA SER A 71 3.63 -3.95 -6.12
C SER A 71 2.84 -2.74 -6.61
N GLU A 72 1.91 -2.95 -7.55
CA GLU A 72 0.99 -1.92 -8.05
C GLU A 72 -0.46 -2.37 -7.87
N GLY A 73 -1.36 -1.42 -7.63
CA GLY A 73 -2.78 -1.69 -7.34
C GLY A 73 -3.72 -0.57 -7.74
N PHE A 74 -3.41 0.12 -8.84
CA PHE A 74 -4.27 1.17 -9.39
C PHE A 74 -5.54 0.61 -10.06
N HIS A 75 -6.53 1.46 -10.29
CA HIS A 75 -7.78 1.02 -10.95
C HIS A 75 -7.53 0.60 -12.41
N LEU A 76 -8.23 -0.45 -12.88
CA LEU A 76 -8.03 -0.98 -14.24
C LEU A 76 -8.49 -0.08 -15.39
N ASN A 77 -9.26 0.96 -15.09
CA ASN A 77 -9.61 2.01 -16.04
C ASN A 77 -8.45 2.99 -16.30
N MET A 78 -7.27 2.76 -15.71
CA MET A 78 -6.07 3.51 -16.05
C MET A 78 -5.82 3.33 -17.55
N PRO A 79 -5.56 4.42 -18.32
CA PRO A 79 -5.53 4.35 -19.76
C PRO A 79 -4.65 3.22 -20.29
N ARG A 80 -5.23 2.40 -21.16
CA ARG A 80 -4.61 1.31 -21.91
C ARG A 80 -4.02 0.12 -21.13
N PHE A 81 -4.00 0.09 -19.80
CA PHE A 81 -3.30 -1.01 -19.09
C PHE A 81 -3.78 -2.43 -19.49
N ILE A 82 -5.08 -2.73 -19.35
CA ILE A 82 -5.63 -4.02 -19.76
C ILE A 82 -5.70 -4.15 -21.30
N GLU A 83 -5.99 -3.05 -22.00
CA GLU A 83 -6.11 -3.03 -23.46
C GLU A 83 -4.76 -3.38 -24.14
N ASP A 84 -3.65 -2.86 -23.62
CA ASP A 84 -2.29 -3.14 -24.10
C ASP A 84 -1.90 -4.59 -23.79
N ILE A 85 -2.29 -5.14 -22.65
CA ILE A 85 -2.11 -6.57 -22.35
C ILE A 85 -2.84 -7.41 -23.39
N MET A 86 -4.14 -7.17 -23.59
CA MET A 86 -4.95 -7.95 -24.54
C MET A 86 -4.45 -7.80 -25.97
N TYR A 87 -4.06 -6.59 -26.37
CA TYR A 87 -3.44 -6.35 -27.67
C TYR A 87 -2.13 -7.13 -27.82
N SER A 88 -1.28 -7.13 -26.79
CA SER A 88 -0.01 -7.88 -26.79
C SER A 88 -0.25 -9.38 -26.95
N LEU A 89 -1.22 -9.93 -26.22
CA LEU A 89 -1.57 -11.34 -26.33
C LEU A 89 -2.06 -11.69 -27.73
N ALA A 90 -2.94 -10.86 -28.30
CA ALA A 90 -3.48 -11.06 -29.65
C ALA A 90 -2.39 -10.97 -30.73
N ASP A 91 -1.56 -9.93 -30.72
CA ASP A 91 -0.45 -9.74 -31.65
C ASP A 91 0.56 -10.89 -31.58
N LYS A 92 0.84 -11.35 -30.36
CA LYS A 92 1.73 -12.49 -30.13
C LYS A 92 1.00 -13.82 -30.21
N GLY A 93 -0.27 -13.92 -30.56
CA GLY A 93 -1.01 -15.18 -30.65
C GLY A 93 -0.99 -16.03 -29.37
N ILE A 94 -0.84 -15.41 -28.21
CA ILE A 94 -0.85 -16.10 -26.90
C ILE A 94 -2.31 -16.28 -26.46
N PRO A 95 -2.77 -17.51 -26.17
CA PRO A 95 -4.11 -17.73 -25.61
C PRO A 95 -4.29 -17.03 -24.26
N GLU A 96 -5.38 -16.28 -24.09
CA GLU A 96 -5.62 -15.47 -22.89
C GLU A 96 -5.71 -16.31 -21.61
N GLU A 97 -6.25 -17.53 -21.68
CA GLU A 97 -6.34 -18.47 -20.56
C GLU A 97 -4.98 -18.92 -20.02
N LYS A 98 -3.89 -18.67 -20.76
CA LYS A 98 -2.51 -18.93 -20.32
C LYS A 98 -1.90 -17.76 -19.57
N LEU A 99 -2.52 -16.57 -19.53
CA LEU A 99 -2.04 -15.43 -18.75
C LEU A 99 -2.66 -15.38 -17.35
N TYR A 100 -1.79 -15.39 -16.35
CA TYR A 100 -2.12 -15.28 -14.93
C TYR A 100 -1.48 -14.00 -14.40
N ILE A 101 -2.29 -13.05 -13.97
CA ILE A 101 -1.84 -11.75 -13.45
C ILE A 101 -1.96 -11.76 -11.93
N VAL A 102 -0.84 -11.49 -11.26
CA VAL A 102 -0.81 -11.19 -9.83
C VAL A 102 -0.70 -9.67 -9.68
N PHE A 103 -1.65 -9.06 -8.96
CA PHE A 103 -1.76 -7.61 -8.85
C PHE A 103 -2.02 -7.20 -7.40
N GLY A 104 -1.67 -5.97 -7.03
CA GLY A 104 -1.75 -5.47 -5.66
C GLY A 104 -3.16 -5.10 -5.22
N ASP A 105 -4.08 -4.89 -6.17
CA ASP A 105 -5.50 -4.75 -5.86
C ASP A 105 -6.06 -6.09 -5.34
N LEU A 106 -6.36 -6.15 -4.04
CA LEU A 106 -6.90 -7.34 -3.39
C LEU A 106 -8.29 -7.73 -3.91
N ARG A 107 -8.97 -6.81 -4.59
CA ARG A 107 -10.27 -7.02 -5.25
C ARG A 107 -10.14 -7.16 -6.76
N ILE A 108 -8.95 -7.44 -7.28
CA ILE A 108 -8.69 -7.47 -8.72
C ILE A 108 -9.63 -8.41 -9.48
N GLU A 109 -10.03 -9.54 -8.91
CA GLU A 109 -10.94 -10.47 -9.59
C GLU A 109 -12.31 -9.83 -9.86
N GLU A 110 -12.86 -9.15 -8.86
CA GLU A 110 -14.14 -8.44 -8.91
C GLU A 110 -14.04 -7.19 -9.81
N ASN A 111 -12.94 -6.45 -9.67
CA ASN A 111 -12.66 -5.25 -10.45
C ASN A 111 -12.39 -5.58 -11.92
N PHE A 112 -11.74 -6.70 -12.23
CA PHE A 112 -11.53 -7.19 -13.59
C PHE A 112 -12.86 -7.60 -14.23
N LYS A 113 -13.71 -8.36 -13.53
CA LYS A 113 -15.09 -8.68 -13.99
C LYS A 113 -15.89 -7.42 -14.29
N THR A 114 -15.85 -6.43 -13.40
CA THR A 114 -16.53 -5.15 -13.58
C THR A 114 -15.98 -4.37 -14.77
N TYR A 115 -14.66 -4.37 -14.95
CA TYR A 115 -13.99 -3.75 -16.09
C TYR A 115 -14.44 -4.36 -17.42
N LEU A 116 -14.42 -5.69 -17.53
CA LEU A 116 -14.85 -6.42 -18.73
C LEU A 116 -16.32 -6.10 -19.09
N GLN A 117 -17.20 -6.13 -18.10
CA GLN A 117 -18.62 -5.77 -18.27
C GLN A 117 -18.81 -4.34 -18.78
N LYS A 118 -18.11 -3.36 -18.16
CA LYS A 118 -18.19 -1.94 -18.55
C LYS A 118 -17.67 -1.71 -19.96
N LYS A 119 -16.59 -2.39 -20.34
CA LYS A 119 -15.95 -2.29 -21.66
C LYS A 119 -16.63 -3.16 -22.73
N LYS A 120 -17.57 -4.04 -22.33
CA LYS A 120 -18.28 -4.99 -23.21
C LYS A 120 -17.31 -5.90 -23.97
N ILE A 121 -16.28 -6.36 -23.26
CA ILE A 121 -15.30 -7.32 -23.77
C ILE A 121 -15.36 -8.58 -22.90
N ASP A 122 -15.02 -9.71 -23.50
CA ASP A 122 -14.82 -10.96 -22.78
C ASP A 122 -13.33 -11.24 -22.68
N SER A 123 -12.89 -11.87 -21.59
CA SER A 123 -11.49 -12.27 -21.44
C SER A 123 -11.36 -13.46 -20.51
N LYS A 124 -10.40 -14.34 -20.83
CA LYS A 124 -10.07 -15.52 -20.02
C LYS A 124 -8.84 -15.34 -19.14
N ILE A 125 -8.27 -14.13 -19.10
CA ILE A 125 -7.14 -13.80 -18.24
C ILE A 125 -7.52 -14.09 -16.78
N LYS A 126 -6.66 -14.83 -16.08
CA LYS A 126 -6.83 -15.13 -14.66
C LYS A 126 -6.14 -14.06 -13.82
N THR A 127 -6.80 -13.60 -12.77
CA THR A 127 -6.27 -12.54 -11.88
C THR A 127 -6.22 -13.01 -10.43
N PHE A 128 -5.24 -12.52 -9.67
CA PHE A 128 -5.09 -12.79 -8.25
C PHE A 128 -4.61 -11.54 -7.51
N GLY A 129 -5.34 -11.16 -6.45
CA GLY A 129 -5.01 -10.03 -5.60
C GLY A 129 -4.04 -10.43 -4.49
N LEU A 130 -2.92 -9.74 -4.35
CA LEU A 130 -1.89 -10.06 -3.36
C LEU A 130 -1.37 -8.81 -2.64
N ASN A 131 -1.49 -8.82 -1.31
CA ASN A 131 -0.86 -7.80 -0.49
C ASN A 131 0.62 -8.15 -0.32
N ILE A 132 1.43 -7.71 -1.27
CA ILE A 132 2.86 -8.02 -1.25
C ILE A 132 3.62 -7.17 -0.23
N PHE A 133 3.09 -6.01 0.12
CA PHE A 133 3.78 -5.03 0.94
C PHE A 133 3.93 -5.45 2.38
N GLU A 134 3.01 -6.24 2.94
CA GLU A 134 3.21 -6.81 4.28
C GLU A 134 4.42 -7.74 4.32
N LEU A 135 4.48 -8.71 3.40
CA LEU A 135 5.59 -9.66 3.33
C LEU A 135 6.91 -8.97 2.98
N ASN A 136 6.90 -8.04 2.01
CA ASN A 136 8.10 -7.25 1.69
C ASN A 136 8.57 -6.43 2.88
N TYR A 137 7.68 -5.70 3.55
CA TYR A 137 8.06 -4.89 4.69
C TYR A 137 8.51 -5.74 5.88
N TRP A 138 7.94 -6.93 6.06
CA TRP A 138 8.40 -7.88 7.07
C TRP A 138 9.82 -8.39 6.76
N ILE A 139 10.10 -8.74 5.50
CA ILE A 139 11.43 -9.15 5.04
C ILE A 139 12.44 -8.03 5.27
N GLU A 140 12.12 -6.81 4.84
CA GLU A 140 12.95 -5.61 5.05
C GLU A 140 13.20 -5.37 6.55
N THR A 141 12.15 -5.41 7.39
CA THR A 141 12.24 -5.26 8.85
C THR A 141 13.12 -6.34 9.48
N ASN A 142 12.95 -7.60 9.10
CA ASN A 142 13.78 -8.70 9.58
C ASN A 142 15.26 -8.51 9.20
N ARG A 143 15.54 -8.08 7.97
CA ARG A 143 16.91 -7.76 7.52
C ARG A 143 17.49 -6.57 8.26
N MET A 144 16.72 -5.52 8.48
CA MET A 144 17.21 -4.32 9.16
C MET A 144 17.53 -4.61 10.62
N TYR A 145 16.67 -5.36 11.33
CA TYR A 145 16.72 -5.37 12.79
C TYR A 145 17.08 -6.72 13.44
N PHE A 146 16.65 -7.84 12.87
CA PHE A 146 16.57 -9.11 13.60
C PHE A 146 17.42 -10.25 13.04
N SER A 147 17.74 -10.24 11.75
CA SER A 147 18.49 -11.33 11.10
C SER A 147 19.96 -11.39 11.55
N LYS A 148 20.60 -12.56 11.41
CA LYS A 148 22.04 -12.73 11.73
C LYS A 148 22.95 -11.85 10.86
N ASN A 149 22.54 -11.59 9.61
CA ASN A 149 23.26 -10.76 8.64
C ASN A 149 22.56 -9.41 8.48
N ARG A 150 22.07 -8.83 9.59
CA ARG A 150 21.36 -7.55 9.53
C ARG A 150 22.25 -6.39 9.10
N MET A 151 21.62 -5.30 8.68
CA MET A 151 22.28 -4.02 8.43
C MET A 151 22.98 -3.54 9.72
N THR A 152 24.31 -3.50 9.72
CA THR A 152 25.13 -3.31 10.92
C THR A 152 25.09 -1.89 11.47
N GLU A 153 24.79 -0.92 10.61
CA GLU A 153 24.65 0.50 10.89
C GLU A 153 23.33 0.86 11.58
N ILE A 154 22.36 -0.07 11.57
CA ILE A 154 21.05 0.12 12.18
C ILE A 154 21.08 -0.36 13.63
N ASN A 155 20.65 0.51 14.54
CA ASN A 155 20.40 0.16 15.94
C ASN A 155 18.88 -0.03 16.16
N PRO A 156 18.37 -1.27 16.28
CA PRO A 156 16.94 -1.51 16.46
C PRO A 156 16.34 -0.77 17.65
N ASN A 157 17.09 -0.68 18.76
CA ASN A 157 16.63 0.00 19.97
C ASN A 157 16.54 1.52 19.77
N ALA A 158 17.13 2.10 18.72
CA ALA A 158 16.99 3.50 18.38
C ALA A 158 15.82 3.77 17.42
N GLU A 159 15.33 2.75 16.70
CA GLU A 159 14.36 2.92 15.61
C GLU A 159 12.97 2.29 15.89
N LEU A 160 12.89 1.27 16.74
CA LEU A 160 11.64 0.60 17.09
C LEU A 160 11.23 0.92 18.53
N VAL A 161 9.97 1.32 18.74
CA VAL A 161 9.42 1.47 20.09
C VAL A 161 9.26 0.10 20.75
N HIS A 162 9.92 -0.09 21.89
CA HIS A 162 9.63 -1.22 22.78
C HIS A 162 8.55 -0.85 23.80
N GLN A 163 7.70 -1.81 24.17
CA GLN A 163 6.59 -1.58 25.10
C GLN A 163 7.02 -0.99 26.46
N SER A 164 8.24 -1.31 26.93
CA SER A 164 8.77 -0.79 28.20
C SER A 164 9.22 0.67 28.14
N GLU A 165 9.33 1.24 26.94
CA GLU A 165 9.71 2.66 26.75
C GLU A 165 8.50 3.59 26.80
N VAL A 166 7.29 3.03 26.74
CA VAL A 166 6.06 3.81 26.80
C VAL A 166 5.78 4.20 28.25
N ASN A 167 5.93 5.49 28.53
CA ASN A 167 5.61 6.06 29.84
C ASN A 167 4.12 6.46 29.89
N PHE A 168 3.36 5.81 30.77
CA PHE A 168 1.93 6.12 30.97
C PHE A 168 1.68 7.24 31.99
N GLU A 169 2.71 7.68 32.72
CA GLU A 169 2.60 8.76 33.71
C GLU A 169 2.84 10.15 33.08
N GLU A 170 3.40 10.20 31.87
CA GLU A 170 3.72 11.43 31.16
C GLU A 170 2.87 11.60 29.91
N HIS A 171 2.33 12.80 29.73
CA HIS A 171 1.63 13.16 28.49
C HIS A 171 2.63 13.38 27.36
N ARG A 172 2.30 12.84 26.20
CA ARG A 172 3.03 13.11 24.95
C ARG A 172 2.80 14.55 24.49
N THR A 173 3.85 15.16 23.94
CA THR A 173 3.86 16.59 23.58
C THR A 173 3.20 16.90 22.23
N LYS A 174 3.12 15.91 21.34
CA LYS A 174 2.49 15.98 20.03
C LYS A 174 1.25 15.08 19.98
N ARG A 175 0.40 15.33 19.00
CA ARG A 175 -0.82 14.59 18.74
C ARG A 175 -0.57 13.49 17.73
N PHE A 176 0.10 13.79 16.62
CA PHE A 176 0.24 12.82 15.53
C PHE A 176 1.55 12.85 14.76
N VAL A 177 1.76 11.79 13.96
CA VAL A 177 2.72 11.72 12.86
C VAL A 177 1.98 11.59 11.52
N CYS A 178 2.35 12.38 10.51
CA CYS A 178 1.80 12.34 9.15
C CYS A 178 2.94 12.48 8.12
N ARG A 179 3.44 11.34 7.61
CA ARG A 179 4.59 11.33 6.69
C ARG A 179 4.13 11.29 5.23
N ASN A 180 4.64 12.21 4.42
CA ASN A 180 4.38 12.23 2.98
C ASN A 180 5.67 12.51 2.20
N ALA A 181 5.97 11.66 1.22
CA ALA A 181 7.14 11.81 0.37
C ALA A 181 6.74 12.19 -1.06
N ASN A 182 6.16 11.24 -1.80
CA ASN A 182 5.63 11.48 -3.15
C ASN A 182 4.29 12.22 -3.07
N PRO A 183 4.16 13.41 -3.70
CA PRO A 183 2.89 14.10 -3.76
C PRO A 183 1.82 13.26 -4.46
N ARG A 184 0.59 13.31 -3.94
CA ARG A 184 -0.60 12.77 -4.60
C ARG A 184 -1.77 13.71 -4.31
N PRO A 185 -2.78 13.78 -5.19
CA PRO A 185 -3.91 14.71 -5.03
C PRO A 185 -4.54 14.71 -3.63
N HIS A 186 -4.89 13.55 -3.09
CA HIS A 186 -5.48 13.42 -1.76
C HIS A 186 -4.51 13.79 -0.63
N ARG A 187 -3.20 13.52 -0.79
CA ARG A 187 -2.17 13.93 0.18
C ARG A 187 -2.08 15.45 0.31
N ILE A 188 -2.17 16.15 -0.81
CA ILE A 188 -2.16 17.62 -0.86
C ILE A 188 -3.40 18.15 -0.15
N PHE A 189 -4.58 17.58 -0.44
CA PHE A 189 -5.82 17.95 0.22
C PHE A 189 -5.79 17.71 1.73
N VAL A 190 -5.43 16.50 2.18
CA VAL A 190 -5.38 16.17 3.61
C VAL A 190 -4.40 17.10 4.34
N ALA A 191 -3.18 17.25 3.82
CA ALA A 191 -2.18 18.11 4.44
C ALA A 191 -2.62 19.58 4.47
N SER A 192 -3.25 20.10 3.41
CA SER A 192 -3.75 21.48 3.40
C SER A 192 -4.83 21.71 4.46
N GLN A 193 -5.73 20.74 4.66
CA GLN A 193 -6.76 20.84 5.70
C GLN A 193 -6.16 20.81 7.12
N LEU A 194 -5.10 20.02 7.36
CA LEU A 194 -4.37 20.05 8.63
C LEU A 194 -3.74 21.43 8.87
N TYR A 195 -3.06 22.00 7.87
CA TYR A 195 -2.42 23.31 7.95
C TYR A 195 -3.42 24.44 8.16
N LYS A 196 -4.55 24.42 7.44
CA LYS A 196 -5.61 25.42 7.58
C LYS A 196 -6.15 25.50 9.01
N LYS A 197 -6.27 24.36 9.69
CA LYS A 197 -6.73 24.26 11.08
C LYS A 197 -5.63 24.55 12.11
N GLY A 198 -4.39 24.83 11.68
CA GLY A 198 -3.23 25.02 12.57
C GLY A 198 -2.74 23.74 13.23
N TYR A 199 -3.11 22.56 12.70
CA TYR A 199 -2.72 21.26 13.25
C TYR A 199 -1.27 20.89 12.94
N ASP A 200 -0.60 21.63 12.06
CA ASP A 200 0.85 21.52 11.82
C ASP A 200 1.67 21.75 13.10
N GLN A 201 1.16 22.54 14.04
CA GLN A 201 1.81 22.77 15.33
C GLN A 201 1.62 21.61 16.32
N LEU A 202 0.58 20.79 16.10
CA LEU A 202 0.21 19.69 16.97
C LEU A 202 0.92 18.38 16.62
N GLY A 203 1.46 18.21 15.42
CA GLY A 203 2.03 16.95 14.96
C GLY A 203 3.38 17.09 14.25
N TYR A 204 3.92 15.95 13.83
CA TYR A 204 5.04 15.86 12.91
C TYR A 204 4.48 15.65 11.50
N ILE A 205 4.72 16.60 10.58
CA ILE A 205 4.29 16.50 9.18
C ILE A 205 5.51 16.55 8.27
N SER A 206 5.64 15.60 7.35
CA SER A 206 6.55 15.72 6.20
C SER A 206 5.78 15.80 4.89
N PHE A 207 6.36 16.50 3.92
CA PHE A 207 5.86 16.60 2.55
C PHE A 207 7.04 16.92 1.61
N LEU A 208 7.70 15.90 1.06
CA LEU A 208 9.03 16.06 0.47
C LEU A 208 9.05 16.58 -0.97
N ASN A 209 7.93 16.60 -1.69
CA ASN A 209 7.91 16.81 -3.14
C ASN A 209 8.82 15.81 -3.88
N ARG A 210 8.81 14.54 -3.46
CA ARG A 210 9.61 13.49 -4.09
C ARG A 210 9.23 13.36 -5.56
N TYR A 211 10.24 13.31 -6.43
CA TYR A 211 10.17 13.24 -7.90
C TYR A 211 9.74 14.53 -8.62
N TYR A 212 8.85 15.35 -8.06
CA TYR A 212 8.40 16.58 -8.71
C TYR A 212 7.73 17.57 -7.74
N THR A 213 7.69 18.84 -8.13
CA THR A 213 6.87 19.88 -7.47
C THR A 213 5.41 19.75 -7.91
N PRO A 214 4.46 19.50 -7.00
CA PRO A 214 3.06 19.28 -7.37
C PRO A 214 2.32 20.58 -7.69
N GLY A 215 1.34 20.48 -8.59
CA GLY A 215 0.29 21.49 -8.78
C GLY A 215 -0.95 21.19 -7.93
N ILE A 216 -1.94 22.08 -8.00
CA ILE A 216 -3.23 21.90 -7.32
C ILE A 216 -4.08 20.88 -8.11
N PRO A 217 -4.65 19.86 -7.46
CA PRO A 217 -5.56 18.92 -8.12
C PRO A 217 -6.81 19.59 -8.68
N HIS A 218 -7.25 19.16 -9.85
CA HIS A 218 -8.49 19.64 -10.46
C HIS A 218 -9.76 18.95 -9.91
N ASN A 219 -9.61 17.74 -9.38
CA ASN A 219 -10.70 16.86 -8.96
C ASN A 219 -11.01 16.95 -7.45
N ILE A 220 -11.15 18.17 -6.92
CA ILE A 220 -11.33 18.42 -5.48
C ILE A 220 -12.58 17.73 -4.91
N ASN A 221 -13.65 17.63 -5.71
CA ASN A 221 -14.90 16.94 -5.34
C ASN A 221 -14.72 15.44 -5.05
N ASP A 222 -13.60 14.84 -5.44
CA ASP A 222 -13.30 13.45 -5.11
C ASP A 222 -12.82 13.28 -3.65
N PHE A 223 -12.49 14.39 -2.98
CA PHE A 223 -11.89 14.42 -1.64
C PHE A 223 -12.82 14.91 -0.53
N THR A 224 -13.88 15.65 -0.86
CA THR A 224 -14.84 16.17 0.12
C THR A 224 -16.17 16.53 -0.54
N LYS A 225 -17.27 16.39 0.21
CA LYS A 225 -18.60 16.88 -0.15
C LYS A 225 -19.04 18.10 0.67
N ASP A 226 -18.22 18.53 1.63
CA ASP A 226 -18.51 19.71 2.42
C ASP A 226 -18.37 20.96 1.54
N GLU A 227 -19.50 21.61 1.24
CA GLU A 227 -19.56 22.80 0.38
C GLU A 227 -18.65 23.93 0.90
N THR A 228 -18.54 24.10 2.23
CA THR A 228 -17.70 25.14 2.83
C THR A 228 -16.21 24.84 2.66
N ILE A 229 -15.83 23.57 2.68
CA ILE A 229 -14.46 23.15 2.38
C ILE A 229 -14.19 23.31 0.89
N LEU A 230 -15.11 22.91 0.01
CA LEU A 230 -14.97 23.04 -1.44
C LEU A 230 -14.74 24.49 -1.88
N GLU A 231 -15.45 25.45 -1.29
CA GLU A 231 -15.30 26.88 -1.58
C GLU A 231 -13.87 27.41 -1.37
N THR A 232 -13.11 26.80 -0.46
CA THR A 232 -11.81 27.29 -0.01
C THR A 232 -10.64 26.35 -0.35
N ALA A 233 -10.92 25.08 -0.66
CA ALA A 233 -9.94 24.02 -0.84
C ALA A 233 -8.84 24.36 -1.85
N HIS A 234 -9.17 25.04 -2.94
CA HIS A 234 -8.18 25.44 -3.94
C HIS A 234 -7.14 26.41 -3.35
N GLU A 235 -7.58 27.46 -2.66
CA GLU A 235 -6.66 28.43 -2.04
C GLU A 235 -5.94 27.81 -0.84
N ASP A 236 -6.62 26.96 -0.05
CA ASP A 236 -5.99 26.24 1.06
C ASP A 236 -4.81 25.37 0.59
N MET A 237 -5.02 24.60 -0.48
CA MET A 237 -3.97 23.77 -1.09
C MET A 237 -2.84 24.62 -1.67
N LYS A 238 -3.17 25.73 -2.32
CA LYS A 238 -2.18 26.68 -2.85
C LYS A 238 -1.30 27.26 -1.75
N GLU A 239 -1.88 27.72 -0.65
CA GLU A 239 -1.13 28.26 0.49
C GLU A 239 -0.30 27.18 1.18
N PHE A 240 -0.82 25.95 1.29
CA PHE A 240 -0.05 24.81 1.79
C PHE A 240 1.17 24.51 0.92
N LEU A 241 1.00 24.43 -0.41
CA LEU A 241 2.08 24.08 -1.33
C LEU A 241 3.26 25.07 -1.29
N LYS A 242 3.02 26.36 -0.98
CA LYS A 242 4.09 27.35 -0.76
C LYS A 242 5.02 26.99 0.42
N LYS A 243 4.56 26.16 1.35
CA LYS A 243 5.34 25.69 2.51
C LYS A 243 6.13 24.42 2.21
N THR A 244 5.92 23.79 1.06
CA THR A 244 6.61 22.55 0.66
C THR A 244 7.91 22.86 -0.09
N PRO A 245 8.96 22.03 0.03
CA PRO A 245 9.01 20.77 0.78
C PRO A 245 9.10 20.98 2.30
N ILE A 246 8.48 20.08 3.05
CA ILE A 246 8.57 20.00 4.52
C ILE A 246 9.36 18.74 4.86
N VAL A 247 10.58 18.92 5.35
CA VAL A 247 11.50 17.84 5.71
C VAL A 247 11.48 17.65 7.23
N LEU A 248 11.30 16.40 7.69
CA LEU A 248 11.42 16.05 9.12
C LEU A 248 12.78 15.42 9.41
N ASP A 249 13.14 14.41 8.63
CA ASP A 249 14.28 13.52 8.83
C ASP A 249 15.13 13.42 7.55
N GLU A 250 14.53 12.95 6.47
CA GLU A 250 15.18 12.72 5.17
C GLU A 250 14.58 13.61 4.08
N ASN A 251 15.39 14.05 3.13
CA ASN A 251 14.94 14.90 2.03
C ASN A 251 14.63 14.08 0.77
N ALA A 252 14.12 14.73 -0.27
CA ALA A 252 13.72 14.07 -1.52
C ALA A 252 14.88 13.40 -2.29
N GLU A 253 16.12 13.85 -2.07
CA GLU A 253 17.32 13.33 -2.75
C GLU A 253 17.87 12.08 -2.05
N THR A 254 17.79 12.04 -0.71
CA THR A 254 18.34 10.93 0.09
C THR A 254 17.34 9.81 0.32
N ILE A 255 16.03 10.11 0.30
CA ILE A 255 15.00 9.12 0.61
C ILE A 255 14.89 8.03 -0.46
N GLY A 256 14.90 6.77 0.00
CA GLY A 256 14.97 5.56 -0.80
C GLY A 256 16.34 4.90 -0.82
N THR A 257 17.41 5.60 -0.44
CA THR A 257 18.77 5.05 -0.34
C THR A 257 18.86 4.11 0.85
N ASP A 258 19.43 2.91 0.67
CA ASP A 258 19.64 1.92 1.74
C ASP A 258 18.41 1.68 2.63
N LEU A 259 17.22 1.60 2.01
CA LEU A 259 15.93 1.42 2.69
C LEU A 259 15.57 2.52 3.71
N ASN A 260 16.20 3.70 3.70
CA ASN A 260 15.93 4.74 4.70
C ASN A 260 14.46 5.22 4.74
N GLN A 261 13.70 5.05 3.66
CA GLN A 261 12.25 5.28 3.63
C GLN A 261 11.43 4.34 4.54
N ARG A 262 12.03 3.20 4.94
CA ARG A 262 11.47 2.21 5.86
C ARG A 262 11.81 2.50 7.32
N ARG A 263 12.83 3.33 7.54
CA ARG A 263 13.29 3.75 8.86
C ARG A 263 12.28 4.73 9.46
N MET A 264 12.10 4.57 10.75
CA MET A 264 11.16 5.33 11.54
C MET A 264 11.91 6.04 12.65
N GLN A 265 11.65 7.33 12.84
CA GLN A 265 12.18 8.06 13.98
C GLN A 265 11.37 7.71 15.21
N LYS A 266 11.88 6.79 16.04
CA LYS A 266 11.22 6.28 17.25
C LYS A 266 10.67 7.39 18.14
N GLU A 267 11.43 8.48 18.28
CA GLU A 267 11.05 9.64 19.08
C GLU A 267 9.76 10.32 18.61
N HIS A 268 9.48 10.34 17.30
CA HIS A 268 8.22 10.90 16.80
C HIS A 268 7.00 10.13 17.34
N TYR A 269 7.14 8.82 17.56
CA TYR A 269 6.08 7.94 18.05
C TYR A 269 6.00 7.94 19.58
N LEU A 270 7.13 7.95 20.29
CA LEU A 270 7.12 8.13 21.75
C LEU A 270 6.52 9.47 22.18
N ASN A 271 6.67 10.51 21.33
CA ASN A 271 6.20 11.86 21.62
C ASN A 271 4.84 12.23 21.02
N SER A 272 4.12 11.33 20.33
CA SER A 272 2.80 11.61 19.77
C SER A 272 1.80 10.46 19.96
N TYR A 273 0.49 10.64 19.80
CA TYR A 273 -0.51 9.62 20.17
C TYR A 273 -1.01 8.74 19.04
N PHE A 274 -1.04 9.24 17.80
CA PHE A 274 -1.60 8.51 16.66
C PHE A 274 -0.87 8.86 15.36
N SER A 275 -1.16 8.12 14.29
CA SER A 275 -0.64 8.41 12.96
C SER A 275 -1.76 8.74 11.99
N ILE A 276 -1.49 9.66 11.06
CA ILE A 276 -2.35 9.91 9.90
C ILE A 276 -1.65 9.28 8.70
N ILE A 277 -2.28 8.26 8.14
CA ILE A 277 -1.71 7.49 7.02
C ILE A 277 -2.42 7.90 5.74
N ASN A 278 -1.68 8.53 4.83
CA ASN A 278 -2.15 8.75 3.47
C ASN A 278 -1.64 7.63 2.56
N GLU A 279 -2.51 6.67 2.26
CA GLU A 279 -2.16 5.53 1.40
C GLU A 279 -1.83 5.97 -0.03
N THR A 280 -1.33 5.02 -0.83
CA THR A 280 -0.98 5.30 -2.23
C THR A 280 -2.21 5.50 -3.11
N VAL A 281 -3.30 4.80 -2.80
CA VAL A 281 -4.58 4.87 -3.50
C VAL A 281 -5.70 5.11 -2.48
N CYS A 282 -6.63 5.99 -2.79
CA CYS A 282 -7.82 6.24 -1.98
C CYS A 282 -9.10 6.45 -2.82
N ASP A 283 -9.02 6.26 -4.12
CA ASP A 283 -10.12 6.54 -5.04
C ASP A 283 -11.16 5.40 -5.00
N SER A 284 -12.43 5.72 -5.26
CA SER A 284 -13.50 4.74 -5.43
C SER A 284 -14.18 4.80 -6.81
N PHE A 285 -13.68 5.67 -7.69
CA PHE A 285 -14.10 5.78 -9.08
C PHE A 285 -12.88 6.18 -9.93
N PRO A 286 -12.72 5.70 -11.18
CA PRO A 286 -13.58 4.79 -11.95
C PRO A 286 -13.47 3.31 -11.56
N GLY A 287 -12.74 2.97 -10.50
CA GLY A 287 -12.70 1.64 -9.90
C GLY A 287 -12.53 1.76 -8.39
N ASP A 288 -12.74 0.66 -7.68
CA ASP A 288 -12.65 0.58 -6.22
C ASP A 288 -11.55 -0.43 -5.86
N PRO A 289 -10.27 -0.12 -6.10
CA PRO A 289 -9.18 -1.01 -5.74
C PRO A 289 -9.01 -1.07 -4.22
N LEU A 290 -8.67 -2.23 -3.67
CA LEU A 290 -8.18 -2.37 -2.30
C LEU A 290 -6.67 -2.57 -2.36
N PHE A 291 -5.91 -1.49 -2.16
CA PHE A 291 -4.45 -1.51 -2.27
C PHE A 291 -3.82 -1.00 -0.98
N ILE A 292 -3.02 -1.86 -0.36
CA ILE A 292 -2.42 -1.66 0.95
C ILE A 292 -0.91 -1.70 0.78
N THR A 293 -0.20 -0.74 1.40
CA THR A 293 1.26 -0.64 1.27
C THR A 293 1.97 -0.79 2.60
N GLU A 294 3.29 -0.61 2.66
CA GLU A 294 4.04 -0.69 3.92
C GLU A 294 3.60 0.33 4.97
N LYS A 295 2.95 1.42 4.54
CA LYS A 295 2.64 2.61 5.35
C LYS A 295 1.69 2.30 6.49
N ILE A 296 0.78 1.35 6.30
CA ILE A 296 -0.15 0.88 7.32
C ILE A 296 0.57 0.10 8.44
N TYR A 297 1.65 -0.62 8.11
CA TYR A 297 2.41 -1.44 9.05
C TYR A 297 3.46 -0.64 9.82
N GLN A 298 3.96 0.46 9.25
CA GLN A 298 4.89 1.38 9.91
C GLN A 298 4.42 1.83 11.31
N PRO A 299 3.21 2.39 11.51
CA PRO A 299 2.72 2.77 12.84
C PRO A 299 2.46 1.56 13.75
N MET A 300 2.11 0.39 13.20
CA MET A 300 1.94 -0.83 13.99
C MET A 300 3.25 -1.25 14.66
N LEU A 301 4.37 -1.16 13.94
CA LEU A 301 5.70 -1.39 14.49
C LEU A 301 6.10 -0.37 15.58
N GLN A 302 5.42 0.77 15.66
CA GLN A 302 5.75 1.87 16.57
C GLN A 302 4.71 2.05 17.68
N LEU A 303 3.86 1.05 17.92
CA LEU A 303 2.79 1.08 18.94
C LEU A 303 1.87 2.31 18.79
N HIS A 304 1.47 2.61 17.56
CA HIS A 304 0.61 3.73 17.21
C HIS A 304 -0.73 3.29 16.62
N PRO A 305 -1.87 3.80 17.12
CA PRO A 305 -3.11 3.77 16.37
C PRO A 305 -3.02 4.73 15.18
N PHE A 306 -3.94 4.59 14.22
CA PHE A 306 -3.94 5.45 13.04
C PHE A 306 -5.33 5.73 12.49
N VAL A 307 -5.46 6.88 11.80
CA VAL A 307 -6.53 7.15 10.85
C VAL A 307 -5.95 7.02 9.45
N VAL A 308 -6.60 6.24 8.60
CA VAL A 308 -6.13 5.96 7.23
C VAL A 308 -7.01 6.65 6.18
N PHE A 309 -6.37 7.43 5.32
CA PHE A 309 -6.92 7.95 4.07
C PHE A 309 -6.46 7.03 2.93
N GLY A 310 -7.26 5.99 2.67
CA GLY A 310 -6.93 4.93 1.71
C GLY A 310 -8.14 4.31 1.04
N SER A 311 -7.93 3.12 0.48
CA SER A 311 -8.98 2.31 -0.14
C SER A 311 -10.13 2.00 0.83
N ARG A 312 -11.31 1.75 0.28
CA ARG A 312 -12.43 1.18 1.04
C ARG A 312 -12.08 -0.21 1.54
N GLY A 313 -12.42 -0.53 2.78
CA GLY A 313 -12.20 -1.86 3.37
C GLY A 313 -10.75 -2.09 3.81
N THR A 314 -9.94 -1.04 3.99
CA THR A 314 -8.57 -1.19 4.50
C THR A 314 -8.58 -1.70 5.95
N LEU A 315 -9.40 -1.12 6.82
CA LEU A 315 -9.51 -1.59 8.20
C LEU A 315 -10.18 -2.97 8.27
N GLU A 316 -11.21 -3.20 7.44
CA GLU A 316 -11.87 -4.53 7.33
C GLU A 316 -10.86 -5.62 6.94
N TYR A 317 -10.03 -5.37 5.93
CA TYR A 317 -8.97 -6.31 5.53
C TYR A 317 -7.97 -6.61 6.66
N LEU A 318 -7.57 -5.59 7.43
CA LEU A 318 -6.66 -5.80 8.55
C LEU A 318 -7.26 -6.70 9.63
N GLN A 319 -8.56 -6.54 9.92
CA GLN A 319 -9.28 -7.44 10.82
C GLN A 319 -9.29 -8.87 10.28
N ASP A 320 -9.58 -9.04 8.98
CA ASP A 320 -9.61 -10.35 8.32
C ASP A 320 -8.24 -11.06 8.30
N THR A 321 -7.14 -10.30 8.31
CA THR A 321 -5.77 -10.84 8.40
C THR A 321 -5.25 -10.96 9.83
N GLY A 322 -6.11 -10.73 10.82
CA GLY A 322 -5.84 -11.02 12.23
C GLY A 322 -5.25 -9.87 13.03
N TYR A 323 -5.14 -8.67 12.46
CA TYR A 323 -4.82 -7.45 13.21
C TYR A 323 -6.04 -6.96 14.00
N ARG A 324 -5.79 -6.23 15.08
CA ARG A 324 -6.82 -5.53 15.84
C ARG A 324 -6.87 -4.08 15.41
N THR A 325 -8.03 -3.58 15.04
CA THR A 325 -8.21 -2.17 14.71
C THR A 325 -8.64 -1.41 15.98
N PHE A 326 -9.31 -0.28 15.80
CA PHE A 326 -9.57 0.76 16.79
C PHE A 326 -11.05 0.89 17.13
N ASP A 327 -11.84 -0.17 16.91
CA ASP A 327 -13.25 -0.26 17.33
C ASP A 327 -13.47 0.05 18.82
N LYS A 328 -12.48 -0.25 19.67
CA LYS A 328 -12.45 0.09 21.10
C LYS A 328 -11.91 1.48 21.44
N PHE A 329 -11.43 2.23 20.45
CA PHE A 329 -10.90 3.58 20.60
C PHE A 329 -11.99 4.58 20.26
N MET A 330 -12.65 5.18 21.26
CA MET A 330 -13.89 5.95 21.01
C MET A 330 -13.70 7.16 20.08
N LEU A 331 -12.46 7.59 19.89
CA LEU A 331 -12.08 8.75 19.10
C LEU A 331 -12.00 8.47 17.60
N ILE A 332 -11.99 7.19 17.19
CA ILE A 332 -12.01 6.77 15.78
C ILE A 332 -13.32 6.01 15.53
N ASP A 333 -14.17 6.53 14.64
CA ASP A 333 -15.33 5.79 14.13
C ASP A 333 -14.94 5.10 12.81
N GLU A 334 -14.66 3.81 12.85
CA GLU A 334 -14.18 3.05 11.70
C GLU A 334 -15.20 2.89 10.55
N LYS A 335 -16.46 3.34 10.74
CA LYS A 335 -17.48 3.27 9.68
C LYS A 335 -17.06 3.98 8.39
N TYR A 336 -16.17 4.96 8.47
CA TYR A 336 -15.64 5.64 7.27
C TYR A 336 -15.01 4.63 6.30
N ASP A 337 -14.38 3.57 6.80
CA ASP A 337 -13.68 2.57 5.98
C ASP A 337 -14.63 1.84 5.01
N ARG A 338 -15.93 1.79 5.33
CA ARG A 338 -16.97 1.14 4.52
C ARG A 338 -17.67 2.11 3.55
N ALA A 339 -17.40 3.41 3.61
CA ALA A 339 -18.03 4.38 2.72
C ALA A 339 -17.62 4.15 1.26
N SER A 340 -18.62 3.94 0.38
CA SER A 340 -18.42 3.62 -1.05
C SER A 340 -17.87 4.79 -1.87
N ASN A 341 -18.16 6.02 -1.47
CA ASN A 341 -17.67 7.22 -2.15
C ASN A 341 -16.42 7.74 -1.42
N SER A 342 -15.37 8.07 -2.19
CA SER A 342 -14.09 8.51 -1.62
C SER A 342 -14.20 9.82 -0.86
N ALA A 343 -14.99 10.79 -1.33
CA ALA A 343 -15.19 12.06 -0.65
C ALA A 343 -15.89 11.87 0.70
N ASP A 344 -16.96 11.07 0.76
CA ASP A 344 -17.64 10.74 2.02
C ASP A 344 -16.69 10.03 3.01
N ARG A 345 -15.86 9.12 2.49
CA ARG A 345 -14.86 8.38 3.28
C ARG A 345 -13.81 9.34 3.85
N MET A 346 -13.31 10.26 3.03
CA MET A 346 -12.32 11.25 3.43
C MET A 346 -12.87 12.26 4.44
N ASP A 347 -14.10 12.73 4.26
CA ASP A 347 -14.75 13.64 5.22
C ASP A 347 -14.90 12.99 6.60
N GLN A 348 -15.36 11.73 6.65
CA GLN A 348 -15.51 10.99 7.92
C GLN A 348 -14.15 10.66 8.56
N ALA A 349 -13.14 10.33 7.77
CA ALA A 349 -11.76 10.14 8.28
C ALA A 349 -11.20 11.46 8.83
N MET A 350 -11.41 12.58 8.13
CA MET A 350 -11.01 13.91 8.59
C MET A 350 -11.73 14.33 9.87
N GLU A 351 -13.00 13.93 10.04
CA GLU A 351 -13.73 14.15 11.29
C GLU A 351 -13.10 13.38 12.46
N CYS A 352 -12.63 12.14 12.25
CA CYS A 352 -11.86 11.41 13.27
C CYS A 352 -10.58 12.16 13.64
N VAL A 353 -9.83 12.66 12.65
CA VAL A 353 -8.63 13.48 12.89
C VAL A 353 -8.97 14.76 13.66
N ARG A 354 -10.04 15.47 13.26
CA ARG A 354 -10.49 16.69 13.92
C ARG A 354 -10.81 16.42 15.40
N ARG A 355 -11.52 15.33 15.69
CA ARG A 355 -11.80 14.88 17.06
C ARG A 355 -10.49 14.65 17.81
N LEU A 356 -9.59 13.81 17.30
CA LEU A 356 -8.31 13.49 17.93
C LEU A 356 -7.44 14.73 18.22
N CYS A 357 -7.45 15.73 17.34
CA CYS A 357 -6.73 16.99 17.52
C CYS A 357 -7.42 17.97 18.48
N ALA A 358 -8.75 17.90 18.63
CA ALA A 358 -9.53 18.82 19.45
C ALA A 358 -9.76 18.33 20.88
N PHE A 359 -9.66 17.03 21.16
CA PHE A 359 -9.87 16.49 22.49
C PHE A 359 -8.76 16.92 23.47
N ASP A 360 -9.17 17.07 24.73
CA ASP A 360 -8.26 17.33 25.83
C ASP A 360 -7.14 16.27 25.90
N LEU A 361 -5.95 16.72 26.31
CA LEU A 361 -4.75 15.87 26.33
C LEU A 361 -4.91 14.68 27.29
N GLU A 362 -5.57 14.88 28.43
CA GLU A 362 -5.81 13.81 29.41
C GLU A 362 -6.74 12.73 28.85
N ILE A 363 -7.77 13.14 28.09
CA ILE A 363 -8.70 12.20 27.46
C ILE A 363 -7.97 11.39 26.38
N LEU A 364 -7.22 12.06 25.49
CA LEU A 364 -6.48 11.39 24.44
C LEU A 364 -5.47 10.37 25.01
N HIS A 365 -4.78 10.75 26.08
CA HIS A 365 -3.84 9.87 26.79
C HIS A 365 -4.52 8.63 27.38
N LYS A 366 -5.65 8.81 28.08
CA LYS A 366 -6.43 7.69 28.61
C LYS A 366 -6.94 6.76 27.52
N GLU A 367 -7.41 7.30 26.41
CA GLU A 367 -7.88 6.49 25.28
C GLU A 367 -6.73 5.70 24.64
N TYR A 368 -5.54 6.28 24.52
CA TYR A 368 -4.35 5.56 24.04
C TYR A 368 -4.00 4.38 24.96
N ILE A 369 -3.99 4.58 26.28
CA ILE A 369 -3.71 3.52 27.26
C ILE A 369 -4.70 2.36 27.12
N LYS A 370 -5.99 2.64 26.94
CA LYS A 370 -7.04 1.60 26.82
C LYS A 370 -6.81 0.63 25.66
N ILE A 371 -6.18 1.08 24.58
CA ILE A 371 -5.94 0.27 23.40
C ILE A 371 -4.51 -0.25 23.29
N PHE A 372 -3.64 0.05 24.26
CA PHE A 372 -2.22 -0.26 24.19
C PHE A 372 -1.96 -1.76 23.95
N ASP A 373 -2.72 -2.64 24.61
CA ASP A 373 -2.63 -4.09 24.40
C ASP A 373 -2.93 -4.52 22.96
N ASN A 374 -3.84 -3.82 22.26
CA ASN A 374 -4.09 -4.06 20.83
C ASN A 374 -2.88 -3.63 19.98
N LEU A 375 -2.22 -2.53 20.34
CA LEU A 375 -1.04 -2.03 19.63
C LEU A 375 0.14 -2.99 19.80
N VAL A 376 0.37 -3.48 21.01
CA VAL A 376 1.38 -4.50 21.30
C VAL A 376 1.07 -5.80 20.55
N TYR A 377 -0.19 -6.23 20.56
CA TYR A 377 -0.62 -7.39 19.78
C TYR A 377 -0.33 -7.22 18.28
N ASN A 378 -0.67 -6.07 17.69
CA ASN A 378 -0.43 -5.80 16.27
C ASN A 378 1.05 -5.79 15.91
N GLN A 379 1.89 -5.16 16.74
CA GLN A 379 3.34 -5.17 16.57
C GLN A 379 3.86 -6.62 16.57
N GLN A 380 3.41 -7.44 17.53
CA GLN A 380 3.82 -8.84 17.63
C GLN A 380 3.29 -9.69 16.48
N HIS A 381 2.04 -9.46 16.06
CA HIS A 381 1.41 -10.16 14.93
C HIS A 381 2.21 -9.93 13.65
N PHE A 382 2.55 -8.67 13.36
CA PHE A 382 3.44 -8.34 12.23
C PHE A 382 4.82 -9.00 12.39
N LEU A 383 5.50 -8.82 13.53
CA LEU A 383 6.85 -9.35 13.73
C LEU A 383 6.92 -10.89 13.67
N LYS A 384 5.82 -11.58 13.99
CA LYS A 384 5.70 -13.05 13.97
C LYS A 384 4.89 -13.56 12.78
N LEU A 385 4.80 -12.78 11.69
CA LEU A 385 4.08 -13.16 10.48
C LEU A 385 4.40 -14.61 10.07
N ASN A 386 3.37 -15.44 9.91
CA ASN A 386 3.55 -16.81 9.46
C ASN A 386 3.89 -16.84 7.96
N ARG A 387 5.19 -16.72 7.68
CA ARG A 387 5.72 -16.65 6.32
C ARG A 387 5.39 -17.88 5.46
N GLU A 388 5.28 -19.06 6.07
CA GLU A 388 5.02 -20.33 5.34
C GLU A 388 3.58 -20.40 4.83
N GLU A 389 2.64 -19.82 5.59
CA GLU A 389 1.22 -19.79 5.23
C GLU A 389 0.87 -18.59 4.31
N TYR A 390 1.70 -17.54 4.30
CA TYR A 390 1.38 -16.25 3.66
C TYR A 390 1.05 -16.39 2.16
N LEU A 391 1.79 -17.24 1.45
CA LEU A 391 1.60 -17.48 0.02
C LEU A 391 0.77 -18.73 -0.29
N GLU A 392 0.19 -19.42 0.69
CA GLU A 392 -0.56 -20.66 0.46
C GLU A 392 -1.75 -20.48 -0.48
N LYS A 393 -2.54 -19.41 -0.30
CA LYS A 393 -3.69 -19.11 -1.16
C LYS A 393 -3.25 -18.88 -2.60
N PHE A 394 -2.15 -18.16 -2.79
CA PHE A 394 -1.56 -17.90 -4.10
C PHE A 394 -1.03 -19.20 -4.75
N VAL A 395 -0.30 -20.03 -4.00
CA VAL A 395 0.19 -21.34 -4.50
C VAL A 395 -0.95 -22.28 -4.85
N LYS A 396 -2.04 -22.28 -4.07
CA LYS A 396 -3.27 -23.03 -4.40
C LYS A 396 -3.91 -22.52 -5.69
N TRP A 397 -3.97 -21.21 -5.88
CA TRP A 397 -4.54 -20.59 -7.08
C TRP A 397 -3.74 -20.95 -8.34
N LEU A 398 -2.41 -21.00 -8.29
CA LEU A 398 -1.60 -21.47 -9.42
C LEU A 398 -1.89 -22.93 -9.82
N LYS A 399 -2.38 -23.75 -8.89
CA LYS A 399 -2.67 -25.18 -9.14
C LYS A 399 -4.10 -25.43 -9.66
N GLN A 400 -4.92 -24.38 -9.80
CA GLN A 400 -6.27 -24.43 -10.38
C GLN A 400 -6.23 -24.18 -11.89
#